data_AF-A0A8C1AQU1-F1
#
_entry.id   AF-A0A8C1AQU1-F1
#
_cell.length_a   1.000
_cell.length_b   1.000
_cell.length_c   1.000
_cell.angle_alpha   90.00
_cell.angle_beta   90.00
_cell.angle_gamma   90.00
#
_symmetry.space_group_name_H-M   'P 1'
#
loop_
_entity.id
_entity.type
_entity.pdbx_description
1 polymer ?
#
loop_
_entity_poly.entity_id
_entity_poly.type
_entity_poly.pdbx_seq_one_letter_code
_entity_poly.pdbx_strand_id
1 'polypeptide(L)'
;MYIWRLHTLRLALEDEGLMGVLGELMSKLTELRELCLGFCTLTGHLRKLLSPLNTPLQCIELANCSLNAVDMAYFANSLHSEHIVKLDLSGHEVADLFPITFRKLLHRCCATLTSVGLEECGLDDDKLDLLTQALRPCHRLQELKILGNPLSTAALHNLFNMLALGFPALRYIELPVPRDCYPEGVTYPLDESTLINYDREKFQQARTELTGILEREGKGHIEVCTPLFGAYDPDINETSNELGVSMLHSFSSVIGNFIDTVSVTQQREQQSNEQ
;
A
#
# COMPACT_ATOMS: atom_id res chain seq x y z
N MET A 1 9.72 10.87 -19.29
CA MET A 1 9.16 11.45 -18.05
C MET A 1 9.82 10.68 -16.92
N TYR A 2 10.76 11.28 -16.19
CA TYR A 2 11.51 10.59 -15.14
C TYR A 2 10.63 10.52 -13.90
N ILE A 3 10.13 9.33 -13.58
CA ILE A 3 9.34 9.08 -12.38
C ILE A 3 10.34 8.82 -11.25
N TRP A 4 10.37 9.70 -10.25
CA TRP A 4 11.18 9.47 -9.06
C TRP A 4 10.44 8.50 -8.13
N ARG A 5 11.07 7.36 -7.86
CA ARG A 5 10.66 6.37 -6.85
C ARG A 5 11.59 6.49 -5.66
N LEU A 6 11.02 6.67 -4.47
CA LEU A 6 11.78 6.56 -3.22
C LEU A 6 11.30 5.32 -2.47
N HIS A 7 12.18 4.32 -2.32
CA HIS A 7 12.01 3.23 -1.37
C HIS A 7 12.78 3.61 -0.11
N THR A 8 12.07 3.96 0.96
CA THR A 8 12.72 4.13 2.26
C THR A 8 12.84 2.78 2.93
N LEU A 9 14.07 2.29 3.10
CA LEU A 9 14.34 1.03 3.80
C LEU A 9 13.97 1.20 5.29
N ARG A 10 12.94 0.49 5.75
CA ARG A 10 12.53 0.26 7.16
C ARG A 10 13.08 1.30 8.14
N LEU A 11 12.60 2.53 8.02
CA LEU A 11 13.04 3.61 8.89
C LEU A 11 12.27 3.51 10.21
N ALA A 12 12.93 3.01 11.27
CA ALA A 12 12.44 3.12 12.64
C ALA A 12 12.68 4.56 13.12
N LEU A 13 11.79 5.47 12.72
CA LEU A 13 11.93 6.90 12.96
C LEU A 13 11.16 7.27 14.22
N GLU A 14 11.74 6.96 15.37
CA GLU A 14 11.24 7.42 16.68
C GLU A 14 11.53 8.91 16.91
N ASP A 15 12.36 9.53 16.07
CA ASP A 15 12.72 10.95 16.16
C ASP A 15 11.75 11.83 15.36
N GLU A 16 10.89 12.54 16.09
CA GLU A 16 9.94 13.51 15.56
C GLU A 16 10.57 14.59 14.66
N GLY A 17 11.83 14.98 14.91
CA GLY A 17 12.55 16.00 14.15
C GLY A 17 13.01 15.48 12.80
N LEU A 18 13.39 14.20 12.73
CA LEU A 18 13.88 13.56 11.52
C LEU A 18 12.79 13.44 10.45
N MET A 19 11.54 13.21 10.83
CA MET A 19 10.39 13.16 9.90
C MET A 19 10.14 14.48 9.20
N GLY A 20 10.26 15.60 9.94
CA GLY A 20 10.12 16.94 9.36
C GLY A 20 11.25 17.23 8.37
N VAL A 21 12.49 16.92 8.75
CA VAL A 21 13.66 17.09 7.88
C VAL A 21 13.53 16.23 6.62
N LEU A 22 13.09 14.97 6.74
CA LEU A 22 12.87 14.08 5.60
C LEU A 22 11.79 14.64 4.66
N GLY A 23 10.67 15.11 5.22
CA GLY A 23 9.61 15.77 4.44
C GLY A 23 10.15 16.98 3.66
N GLU A 24 10.94 17.84 4.31
CA GLU A 24 11.56 19.02 3.67
C GLU A 24 12.65 18.66 2.65
N LEU A 25 13.33 17.53 2.81
CA LEU A 25 14.25 17.05 1.79
C LEU A 25 13.49 16.51 0.57
N MET A 26 12.40 15.79 0.79
CA MET A 26 11.55 15.29 -0.30
C MET A 26 10.81 16.40 -1.03
N SER A 27 10.48 17.52 -0.37
CA SER A 27 9.84 18.67 -1.02
C SER A 27 10.71 19.29 -2.12
N LYS A 28 12.04 19.12 -2.05
CA LYS A 28 12.99 19.55 -3.08
C LYS A 28 12.94 18.68 -4.34
N LEU A 29 12.35 17.48 -4.25
CA LEU A 29 12.13 16.59 -5.40
C LEU A 29 10.82 16.96 -6.09
N THR A 30 10.83 18.02 -6.90
CA THR A 30 9.61 18.59 -7.50
C THR A 30 8.86 17.63 -8.42
N GLU A 31 9.52 16.58 -8.90
CA GLU A 31 8.95 15.55 -9.78
C GLU A 31 8.61 14.23 -9.03
N LEU A 32 8.63 14.23 -7.70
CA LEU A 32 8.27 13.07 -6.89
C LEU A 32 6.77 12.76 -7.03
N ARG A 33 6.45 11.60 -7.62
CA ARG A 33 5.08 11.10 -7.77
C ARG A 33 4.86 9.76 -7.08
N GLU A 34 5.93 9.06 -6.74
CA GLU A 34 5.85 7.71 -6.18
C GLU A 34 6.64 7.62 -4.89
N LEU A 35 5.97 7.18 -3.83
CA LEU A 35 6.54 7.11 -2.50
C LEU A 35 6.22 5.75 -1.86
N CYS A 36 7.26 4.96 -1.61
CA CYS A 36 7.16 3.64 -1.02
C CYS A 36 7.75 3.67 0.39
N LEU A 37 6.86 3.58 1.39
CA LEU A 37 7.18 3.64 2.82
C LEU A 37 6.84 2.33 3.54
N GLY A 38 6.60 1.25 2.81
CA GLY A 38 6.25 -0.05 3.37
C GLY A 38 7.12 -0.41 4.58
N PHE A 39 6.48 -0.92 5.63
CA PHE A 39 7.10 -1.35 6.89
C PHE A 39 7.79 -0.24 7.71
N CYS A 40 7.59 1.03 7.38
CA CYS A 40 8.08 2.16 8.19
C CYS A 40 7.05 2.54 9.26
N THR A 41 7.45 2.70 10.52
CA THR A 41 6.53 3.15 11.57
C THR A 41 6.24 4.65 11.40
N LEU A 42 5.03 4.99 10.93
CA LEU A 42 4.62 6.37 10.63
C LEU A 42 3.55 6.92 11.60
N THR A 43 3.29 6.23 12.70
CA THR A 43 2.23 6.55 13.67
C THR A 43 2.32 8.02 14.14
N GLY A 44 1.37 8.85 13.72
CA GLY A 44 1.29 10.28 14.04
C GLY A 44 2.23 11.18 13.24
N HIS A 45 2.96 10.65 12.26
CA HIS A 45 4.02 11.36 11.54
C HIS A 45 3.75 11.51 10.05
N LEU A 46 2.71 10.86 9.50
CA LEU A 46 2.42 10.92 8.07
C LEU A 46 2.22 12.36 7.57
N ARG A 47 1.61 13.22 8.40
CA ARG A 47 1.46 14.65 8.10
C ARG A 47 2.79 15.37 7.95
N LYS A 48 3.73 15.18 8.89
CA LYS A 48 5.05 15.84 8.86
C LYS A 48 5.82 15.47 7.60
N LEU A 49 5.67 14.21 7.18
CA LEU A 49 6.33 13.67 6.01
C LEU A 49 5.75 14.19 4.70
N LEU A 50 4.42 14.23 4.59
CA LEU A 50 3.73 14.54 3.33
C LEU A 50 3.39 16.03 3.17
N SER A 51 3.19 16.79 4.25
CA SER A 51 2.77 18.19 4.15
C SER A 51 3.73 19.12 3.39
N PRO A 52 5.06 18.90 3.42
CA PRO A 52 5.98 19.73 2.63
C PRO A 52 5.92 19.47 1.12
N LEU A 53 5.34 18.34 0.68
CA LEU A 53 5.32 17.94 -0.73
C LEU A 53 4.25 18.73 -1.49
N ASN A 54 4.68 19.69 -2.31
CA ASN A 54 3.79 20.49 -3.16
C ASN A 54 3.29 19.74 -4.40
N THR A 55 3.94 18.63 -4.72
CA THR A 55 3.70 17.80 -5.90
C THR A 55 2.76 16.66 -5.53
N PRO A 56 1.54 16.57 -6.10
CA PRO A 56 0.64 15.46 -5.79
C PRO A 56 1.26 14.11 -6.15
N LEU A 57 1.19 13.17 -5.20
CA LEU A 57 1.62 11.79 -5.38
C LEU A 57 0.57 11.05 -6.22
N GLN A 58 1.05 10.09 -7.00
CA GLN A 58 0.24 9.19 -7.82
C GLN A 58 0.37 7.76 -7.32
N CYS A 59 1.53 7.34 -6.83
CA CYS A 59 1.70 6.02 -6.23
C CYS A 59 2.14 6.19 -4.78
N ILE A 60 1.44 5.55 -3.86
CA ILE A 60 1.81 5.56 -2.46
C ILE A 60 1.62 4.17 -1.85
N GLU A 61 2.70 3.67 -1.26
CA GLU A 61 2.72 2.40 -0.56
C GLU A 61 2.96 2.67 0.92
N LEU A 62 1.94 2.42 1.73
CA LEU A 62 1.95 2.59 3.18
C LEU A 62 1.71 1.25 3.88
N ALA A 63 2.10 0.13 3.27
CA ALA A 63 1.89 -1.19 3.84
C ALA A 63 2.59 -1.30 5.22
N ASN A 64 1.94 -1.92 6.22
CA ASN A 64 2.51 -2.18 7.55
C ASN A 64 3.15 -0.95 8.24
N CYS A 65 2.58 0.25 8.05
CA CYS A 65 3.13 1.50 8.57
C CYS A 65 2.62 1.91 9.97
N SER A 66 1.79 1.09 10.61
CA SER A 66 1.17 1.39 11.91
C SER A 66 0.42 2.74 11.92
N LEU A 67 -0.30 3.05 10.82
CA LEU A 67 -1.03 4.31 10.70
C LEU A 67 -2.14 4.41 11.76
N ASN A 68 -2.26 5.57 12.39
CA ASN A 68 -3.35 5.87 13.30
C ASN A 68 -4.47 6.68 12.64
N ALA A 69 -5.53 6.97 13.39
CA ALA A 69 -6.68 7.72 12.88
C ALA A 69 -6.33 9.15 12.42
N VAL A 70 -5.32 9.79 13.04
CA VAL A 70 -4.86 11.13 12.67
C VAL A 70 -4.12 11.09 11.34
N ASP A 71 -3.28 10.07 11.12
CA ASP A 71 -2.56 9.87 9.85
C ASP A 71 -3.54 9.65 8.70
N MET A 72 -4.49 8.73 8.88
CA MET A 72 -5.52 8.46 7.88
C MET A 72 -6.40 9.69 7.61
N ALA A 73 -6.78 10.43 8.67
CA ALA A 73 -7.56 11.65 8.52
C ALA A 73 -6.80 12.73 7.75
N TYR A 74 -5.52 12.91 8.03
CA TYR A 74 -4.68 13.80 7.24
C TYR A 74 -4.61 13.34 5.78
N PHE A 75 -4.31 12.06 5.55
CA PHE A 75 -4.10 11.55 4.20
C PHE A 75 -5.34 11.72 3.33
N ALA A 76 -6.52 11.37 3.83
CA ALA A 76 -7.81 11.54 3.14
C ALA A 76 -8.21 13.01 2.87
N ASN A 77 -7.56 13.98 3.54
CA ASN A 77 -7.78 15.41 3.34
C ASN A 77 -6.60 16.11 2.63
N SER A 78 -5.52 15.39 2.36
CA SER A 78 -4.31 15.95 1.75
C SER A 78 -4.52 16.25 0.27
N LEU A 79 -3.65 17.10 -0.30
CA LEU A 79 -3.62 17.38 -1.74
C LEU A 79 -3.32 16.14 -2.59
N HIS A 80 -2.71 15.11 -2.00
CA HIS A 80 -2.38 13.86 -2.67
C HIS A 80 -3.64 13.00 -2.93
N SER A 81 -4.64 13.07 -2.04
CA SER A 81 -5.79 12.16 -2.03
C SER A 81 -6.59 12.10 -3.34
N GLU A 82 -6.68 13.18 -4.10
CA GLU A 82 -7.42 13.20 -5.38
C GLU A 82 -6.63 12.66 -6.57
N HIS A 83 -5.31 12.50 -6.42
CA HIS A 83 -4.38 12.20 -7.51
C HIS A 83 -3.82 10.77 -7.46
N ILE A 84 -4.18 10.00 -6.44
CA ILE A 84 -3.68 8.64 -6.24
C ILE A 84 -4.19 7.72 -7.35
N VAL A 85 -3.24 7.08 -8.02
CA VAL A 85 -3.39 6.07 -9.06
C VAL A 85 -3.15 4.68 -8.47
N LYS A 86 -2.10 4.52 -7.64
CA LYS A 86 -1.80 3.28 -6.93
C LYS A 86 -1.76 3.54 -5.42
N LEU A 87 -2.59 2.80 -4.69
CA LEU A 87 -2.69 2.89 -3.23
C LEU A 87 -2.42 1.52 -2.62
N ASP A 88 -1.50 1.44 -1.67
CA ASP A 88 -1.33 0.25 -0.83
C ASP A 88 -1.47 0.62 0.65
N LEU A 89 -2.45 0.02 1.31
CA LEU A 89 -2.74 0.14 2.74
C LEU A 89 -2.67 -1.22 3.46
N SER A 90 -2.00 -2.20 2.85
CA SER A 90 -1.89 -3.56 3.39
C SER A 90 -1.36 -3.58 4.83
N GLY A 91 -1.80 -4.57 5.62
CA GLY A 91 -1.42 -4.71 7.03
C GLY A 91 -2.10 -3.73 7.99
N HIS A 92 -3.16 -3.04 7.56
CA HIS A 92 -3.98 -2.20 8.44
C HIS A 92 -5.42 -2.71 8.47
N GLU A 93 -6.01 -2.78 9.66
CA GLU A 93 -7.43 -3.09 9.85
C GLU A 93 -8.32 -1.90 9.43
N VAL A 94 -8.30 -1.55 8.13
CA VAL A 94 -8.87 -0.30 7.58
C VAL A 94 -10.36 -0.14 7.85
N ALA A 95 -11.08 -1.27 7.88
CA ALA A 95 -12.53 -1.30 8.10
C ALA A 95 -12.89 -1.14 9.58
N ASP A 96 -12.02 -1.56 10.51
CA ASP A 96 -12.28 -1.47 11.95
C ASP A 96 -11.76 -0.14 12.53
N LEU A 97 -10.52 0.21 12.20
CA LEU A 97 -9.84 1.35 12.80
C LEU A 97 -10.25 2.69 12.18
N PHE A 98 -10.56 2.72 10.88
CA PHE A 98 -10.84 3.98 10.17
C PHE A 98 -11.84 3.86 9.00
N PRO A 99 -13.03 3.25 9.21
CA PRO A 99 -14.01 2.98 8.17
C PRO A 99 -14.44 4.23 7.37
N ILE A 100 -14.72 5.32 8.08
CA ILE A 100 -15.20 6.57 7.48
C ILE A 100 -14.10 7.21 6.62
N THR A 101 -12.88 7.23 7.14
CA THR A 101 -11.73 7.87 6.52
C THR A 101 -11.24 7.08 5.32
N PHE A 102 -11.24 5.76 5.41
CA PHE A 102 -10.96 4.85 4.29
C PHE A 102 -11.94 5.08 3.14
N ARG A 103 -13.25 5.06 3.43
CA ARG A 103 -14.28 5.33 2.40
C ARG A 103 -14.12 6.71 1.78
N LYS A 104 -13.82 7.73 2.60
CA LYS A 104 -13.55 9.08 2.11
C LYS A 104 -12.34 9.10 1.18
N LEU A 105 -11.23 8.47 1.56
CA LEU A 105 -10.02 8.39 0.74
C LEU A 105 -10.31 7.79 -0.64
N LEU A 106 -10.96 6.61 -0.68
CA LEU A 106 -11.30 5.95 -1.94
C LEU A 106 -12.26 6.79 -2.81
N HIS A 107 -13.21 7.49 -2.18
CA HIS A 107 -14.07 8.43 -2.91
C HIS A 107 -13.29 9.63 -3.48
N ARG A 108 -12.20 10.06 -2.85
CA ARG A 108 -11.39 11.18 -3.34
C ARG A 108 -10.54 10.79 -4.54
N CYS A 109 -9.96 9.58 -4.55
CA CYS A 109 -9.17 9.08 -5.68
C CYS A 109 -9.96 8.26 -6.70
N CYS A 110 -11.29 8.10 -6.58
CA CYS A 110 -12.06 7.18 -7.43
C CYS A 110 -11.92 7.43 -8.94
N ALA A 111 -11.66 8.68 -9.33
CA ALA A 111 -11.47 9.08 -10.73
C ALA A 111 -10.07 8.74 -11.28
N THR A 112 -9.10 8.46 -10.42
CA THR A 112 -7.69 8.21 -10.81
C THR A 112 -7.19 6.83 -10.41
N LEU A 113 -7.80 6.21 -9.40
CA LEU A 113 -7.35 4.95 -8.81
C LEU A 113 -7.44 3.80 -9.82
N THR A 114 -6.29 3.18 -10.11
CA THR A 114 -6.15 2.00 -10.97
C THR A 114 -5.66 0.77 -10.20
N SER A 115 -4.99 0.92 -9.08
CA SER A 115 -4.51 -0.20 -8.26
C SER A 115 -4.78 0.05 -6.78
N VAL A 116 -5.32 -0.96 -6.10
CA VAL A 116 -5.50 -0.93 -4.65
C VAL A 116 -5.00 -2.23 -4.00
N GLY A 117 -4.08 -2.07 -3.05
CA GLY A 117 -3.57 -3.14 -2.17
C GLY A 117 -4.18 -3.03 -0.78
N LEU A 118 -4.84 -4.09 -0.34
CA LEU A 118 -5.51 -4.24 0.96
C LEU A 118 -5.23 -5.65 1.51
N GLU A 119 -3.98 -6.08 1.43
CA GLU A 119 -3.57 -7.40 1.90
C GLU A 119 -3.47 -7.39 3.43
N GLU A 120 -3.81 -8.51 4.08
CA GLU A 120 -3.74 -8.66 5.54
C GLU A 120 -4.47 -7.54 6.31
N CYS A 121 -5.58 -7.04 5.76
CA CYS A 121 -6.37 -5.95 6.34
C CYS A 121 -7.48 -6.41 7.30
N GLY A 122 -7.52 -7.70 7.66
CA GLY A 122 -8.56 -8.26 8.53
C GLY A 122 -9.99 -8.21 7.94
N LEU A 123 -10.11 -8.14 6.61
CA LEU A 123 -11.40 -8.07 5.91
C LEU A 123 -12.10 -9.44 5.96
N ASP A 124 -13.10 -9.57 6.81
CA ASP A 124 -14.01 -10.71 6.87
C ASP A 124 -15.32 -10.41 6.11
N ASP A 125 -16.21 -11.39 6.10
CA ASP A 125 -17.49 -11.33 5.41
C ASP A 125 -18.35 -10.13 5.84
N ASP A 126 -18.31 -9.74 7.13
CA ASP A 126 -19.07 -8.62 7.68
C ASP A 126 -18.57 -7.26 7.17
N LYS A 127 -17.26 -7.16 6.89
CA LYS A 127 -16.61 -5.94 6.39
C LYS A 127 -16.70 -5.78 4.87
N LEU A 128 -17.13 -6.81 4.15
CA LEU A 128 -17.18 -6.80 2.69
C LEU A 128 -18.11 -5.71 2.14
N ASP A 129 -19.22 -5.43 2.83
CA ASP A 129 -20.16 -4.39 2.44
C ASP A 129 -19.51 -3.00 2.46
N LEU A 130 -18.65 -2.74 3.45
CA LEU A 130 -17.91 -1.50 3.55
C LEU A 130 -16.90 -1.36 2.40
N LEU A 131 -16.13 -2.42 2.14
CA LEU A 131 -15.18 -2.46 1.03
C LEU A 131 -15.87 -2.22 -0.31
N THR A 132 -16.97 -2.94 -0.55
CA THR A 132 -17.74 -2.87 -1.78
C THR A 132 -18.30 -1.48 -2.01
N GLN A 133 -18.88 -0.87 -0.97
CA GLN A 133 -19.39 0.51 -1.05
C GLN A 133 -18.29 1.53 -1.32
N ALA A 134 -17.10 1.33 -0.73
CA ALA A 134 -15.97 2.24 -0.93
C ALA A 134 -15.35 2.12 -2.33
N LEU A 135 -15.29 0.91 -2.90
CA LEU A 135 -14.75 0.65 -4.23
C LEU A 135 -15.73 0.97 -5.36
N ARG A 136 -17.05 0.88 -5.14
CA ARG A 136 -18.08 1.06 -6.17
C ARG A 136 -17.89 2.27 -7.11
N PRO A 137 -17.42 3.45 -6.64
CA PRO A 137 -17.17 4.60 -7.51
C PRO A 137 -15.91 4.50 -8.38
N CYS A 138 -15.00 3.55 -8.09
CA CYS A 138 -13.67 3.44 -8.69
C CYS A 138 -13.69 2.67 -10.02
N HIS A 139 -14.41 3.18 -11.03
CA HIS A 139 -14.59 2.49 -12.32
C HIS A 139 -13.30 2.30 -13.13
N ARG A 140 -12.22 3.01 -12.78
CA ARG A 140 -10.89 2.88 -13.40
C ARG A 140 -9.99 1.83 -12.77
N LEU A 141 -10.45 1.14 -11.72
CA LEU A 141 -9.68 0.10 -11.05
C LEU A 141 -9.32 -1.02 -12.04
N GLN A 142 -8.03 -1.33 -12.10
CA GLN A 142 -7.41 -2.35 -12.95
C GLN A 142 -6.87 -3.51 -12.11
N GLU A 143 -6.37 -3.21 -10.91
CA GLU A 143 -5.70 -4.15 -10.02
C GLU A 143 -6.34 -4.08 -8.62
N LEU A 144 -6.73 -5.24 -8.06
CA LEU A 144 -7.22 -5.38 -6.69
C LEU A 144 -6.43 -6.49 -5.99
N LYS A 145 -5.78 -6.17 -4.87
CA LYS A 145 -5.05 -7.15 -4.06
C LYS A 145 -5.62 -7.21 -2.65
N ILE A 146 -6.06 -8.39 -2.25
CA ILE A 146 -6.73 -8.65 -0.96
C ILE A 146 -6.24 -9.96 -0.32
N LEU A 147 -4.99 -10.37 -0.58
CA LEU A 147 -4.38 -11.55 0.05
C LEU A 147 -4.42 -11.47 1.58
N GLY A 148 -4.36 -12.63 2.23
CA GLY A 148 -4.32 -12.70 3.70
C GLY A 148 -5.60 -12.27 4.44
N ASN A 149 -6.67 -11.90 3.73
CA ASN A 149 -7.94 -11.52 4.35
C ASN A 149 -8.84 -12.74 4.63
N PRO A 150 -9.53 -12.80 5.79
CA PRO A 150 -10.39 -13.91 6.22
C PRO A 150 -11.75 -13.99 5.51
N LEU A 151 -11.78 -13.90 4.18
CA LEU A 151 -13.01 -13.95 3.38
C LEU A 151 -13.44 -15.39 3.10
N SER A 152 -14.71 -15.72 3.30
CA SER A 152 -15.27 -17.01 2.88
C SER A 152 -15.45 -17.07 1.35
N THR A 153 -15.63 -18.29 0.83
CA THR A 153 -16.01 -18.50 -0.57
C THR A 153 -17.28 -17.71 -0.93
N ALA A 154 -18.29 -17.68 -0.05
CA ALA A 154 -19.53 -16.93 -0.28
C ALA A 154 -19.29 -15.40 -0.37
N ALA A 155 -18.44 -14.85 0.48
CA ALA A 155 -18.05 -13.45 0.42
C ALA A 155 -17.29 -13.13 -0.88
N LEU A 156 -16.37 -14.00 -1.30
CA LEU A 156 -15.65 -13.85 -2.57
C LEU A 156 -16.60 -13.93 -3.77
N HIS A 157 -17.62 -14.79 -3.75
CA HIS A 157 -18.66 -14.82 -4.78
C HIS A 157 -19.37 -13.46 -4.91
N ASN A 158 -19.78 -12.86 -3.78
CA ASN A 158 -20.41 -11.54 -3.78
C ASN A 158 -19.47 -10.46 -4.35
N LEU A 159 -18.20 -10.48 -3.92
CA LEU A 159 -17.17 -9.57 -4.44
C LEU A 159 -16.98 -9.73 -5.95
N PHE A 160 -16.82 -10.95 -6.44
CA PHE A 160 -16.58 -11.24 -7.85
C PHE A 160 -17.77 -10.85 -8.73
N ASN A 161 -19.02 -11.07 -8.29
CA ASN A 161 -20.20 -10.59 -9.01
C ASN A 161 -20.19 -9.05 -9.15
N MET A 162 -19.82 -8.35 -8.08
CA MET A 162 -19.74 -6.90 -8.05
C MET A 162 -18.61 -6.37 -8.95
N LEU A 163 -17.43 -7.00 -8.92
CA LEU A 163 -16.30 -6.70 -9.80
C LEU A 163 -16.65 -6.98 -11.28
N ALA A 164 -17.31 -8.10 -11.55
CA ALA A 164 -17.72 -8.51 -12.89
C ALA A 164 -18.68 -7.49 -13.52
N LEU A 165 -19.59 -6.91 -12.75
CA LEU A 165 -20.58 -5.95 -13.26
C LEU A 165 -20.07 -4.49 -13.26
N GLY A 166 -19.33 -4.08 -12.24
CA GLY A 166 -19.05 -2.66 -11.95
C GLY A 166 -17.71 -2.10 -12.44
N PHE A 167 -16.76 -2.97 -12.82
CA PHE A 167 -15.35 -2.58 -13.01
C PHE A 167 -14.87 -2.95 -14.42
N PRO A 168 -15.15 -2.12 -15.44
CA PRO A 168 -14.84 -2.46 -16.84
C PRO A 168 -13.34 -2.44 -17.15
N ALA A 169 -12.53 -1.75 -16.34
CA ALA A 169 -11.08 -1.66 -16.52
C ALA A 169 -10.29 -2.75 -15.77
N LEU A 170 -10.96 -3.61 -15.01
CA LEU A 170 -10.33 -4.63 -14.17
C LEU A 170 -9.57 -5.64 -15.03
N ARG A 171 -8.33 -5.95 -14.63
CA ARG A 171 -7.42 -6.85 -15.37
C ARG A 171 -6.72 -7.85 -14.46
N TYR A 172 -6.57 -7.55 -13.18
CA TYR A 172 -5.78 -8.36 -12.27
C TYR A 172 -6.39 -8.37 -10.86
N ILE A 173 -6.50 -9.56 -10.28
CA ILE A 173 -7.02 -9.77 -8.92
C ILE A 173 -6.09 -10.72 -8.17
N GLU A 174 -5.59 -10.30 -7.02
CA GLU A 174 -4.96 -11.20 -6.04
C GLU A 174 -5.96 -11.50 -4.93
N LEU A 175 -6.45 -12.74 -4.88
CA LEU A 175 -7.41 -13.20 -3.87
C LEU A 175 -6.74 -14.05 -2.79
N PRO A 176 -7.24 -14.01 -1.55
CA PRO A 176 -6.83 -14.97 -0.53
C PRO A 176 -7.36 -16.37 -0.86
N VAL A 177 -6.73 -17.39 -0.29
CA VAL A 177 -7.39 -18.69 -0.17
C VAL A 177 -8.63 -18.47 0.73
N PRO A 178 -9.84 -18.86 0.29
CA PRO A 178 -11.04 -18.67 1.08
C PRO A 178 -10.90 -19.28 2.46
N ARG A 179 -11.39 -18.58 3.49
CA ARG A 179 -11.27 -19.01 4.89
C ARG A 179 -11.80 -20.42 5.13
N ASP A 180 -12.85 -20.80 4.41
CA ASP A 180 -13.48 -22.11 4.52
C ASP A 180 -12.67 -23.24 3.87
N CYS A 181 -11.58 -22.94 3.16
CA CYS A 181 -10.61 -23.95 2.71
C CYS A 181 -9.61 -24.33 3.82
N TYR A 182 -9.55 -23.58 4.92
CA TYR A 182 -8.71 -23.90 6.07
C TYR A 182 -9.48 -24.71 7.13
N PRO A 183 -8.78 -25.43 8.02
CA PRO A 183 -9.41 -26.08 9.16
C PRO A 183 -10.19 -25.10 10.05
N GLU A 184 -11.23 -25.59 10.72
CA GLU A 184 -11.95 -24.79 11.72
C GLU A 184 -11.01 -24.39 12.88
N GLY A 185 -11.18 -23.15 13.37
CA GLY A 185 -10.41 -22.64 14.50
C GLY A 185 -9.09 -21.94 14.14
N VAL A 186 -8.76 -21.76 12.86
CA VAL A 186 -7.63 -20.91 12.46
C VAL A 186 -7.82 -19.46 12.91
N THR A 187 -6.74 -18.87 13.42
CA THR A 187 -6.68 -17.47 13.84
C THR A 187 -5.98 -16.66 12.76
N TYR A 188 -6.52 -15.48 12.46
CA TYR A 188 -5.89 -14.52 11.54
C TYR A 188 -5.14 -13.45 12.34
N PRO A 189 -4.03 -12.90 11.80
CA PRO A 189 -3.36 -13.30 10.55
C PRO A 189 -2.79 -14.72 10.60
N LEU A 190 -2.76 -15.42 9.45
CA LEU A 190 -2.28 -16.79 9.35
C LEU A 190 -0.76 -16.83 9.47
N ASP A 191 -0.22 -17.80 10.23
CA ASP A 191 1.21 -18.09 10.19
C ASP A 191 1.59 -18.87 8.92
N GLU A 192 2.87 -18.87 8.56
CA GLU A 192 3.38 -19.51 7.33
C GLU A 192 3.00 -20.99 7.21
N SER A 193 2.95 -21.72 8.33
CA SER A 193 2.63 -23.15 8.34
C SER A 193 1.16 -23.41 8.11
N THR A 194 0.29 -22.56 8.68
CA THR A 194 -1.15 -22.62 8.45
C THR A 194 -1.49 -22.14 7.04
N LEU A 195 -0.81 -21.12 6.53
CA LEU A 195 -1.07 -20.52 5.21
C LEU A 195 -1.03 -21.53 4.07
N ILE A 196 -0.13 -22.51 4.14
CA ILE A 196 0.02 -23.58 3.13
C ILE A 196 -0.87 -24.80 3.37
N ASN A 197 -1.53 -24.89 4.53
CA ASN A 197 -2.31 -26.03 4.98
C ASN A 197 -3.82 -25.84 4.74
N TYR A 198 -4.18 -25.60 3.49
CA TYR A 198 -5.58 -25.53 3.03
C TYR A 198 -5.97 -26.74 2.19
N ASP A 199 -7.26 -27.02 2.15
CA ASP A 199 -7.86 -27.99 1.26
C ASP A 199 -7.75 -27.52 -0.20
N ARG A 200 -6.85 -28.16 -0.95
CA ARG A 200 -6.56 -27.83 -2.35
C ARG A 200 -7.73 -28.14 -3.29
N GLU A 201 -8.51 -29.19 -3.01
CA GLU A 201 -9.65 -29.55 -3.86
C GLU A 201 -10.76 -28.52 -3.69
N LYS A 202 -11.07 -28.18 -2.43
CA LYS A 202 -12.05 -27.14 -2.11
C LYS A 202 -11.63 -25.79 -2.68
N PHE A 203 -10.34 -25.43 -2.57
CA PHE A 203 -9.83 -24.19 -3.17
C PHE A 203 -9.93 -24.18 -4.69
N GLN A 204 -9.59 -25.27 -5.37
CA GLN A 204 -9.72 -25.35 -6.84
C GLN A 204 -11.17 -25.24 -7.29
N GLN A 205 -12.11 -25.85 -6.55
CA GLN A 205 -13.53 -25.70 -6.82
C GLN A 205 -13.96 -24.22 -6.68
N ALA A 206 -13.65 -23.58 -5.54
CA ALA A 206 -13.98 -22.18 -5.30
C ALA A 206 -13.37 -21.28 -6.40
N ARG A 207 -12.10 -21.50 -6.76
CA ARG A 207 -11.43 -20.73 -7.82
C ARG A 207 -12.11 -20.89 -9.18
N THR A 208 -12.56 -22.10 -9.52
CA THR A 208 -13.30 -22.38 -10.76
C THR A 208 -14.64 -21.64 -10.77
N GLU A 209 -15.35 -21.62 -9.65
CA GLU A 209 -16.62 -20.89 -9.52
C GLU A 209 -16.44 -19.38 -9.65
N LEU A 210 -15.41 -18.82 -8.99
CA LEU A 210 -15.09 -17.39 -9.03
C LEU A 210 -14.67 -16.93 -10.43
N THR A 211 -13.79 -17.69 -11.10
CA THR A 211 -13.39 -17.40 -12.49
C THR A 211 -14.58 -17.54 -13.45
N GLY A 212 -15.44 -18.53 -13.23
CA GLY A 212 -16.69 -18.69 -13.98
C GLY A 212 -17.68 -17.53 -13.84
N ILE A 213 -17.66 -16.75 -12.75
CA ILE A 213 -18.41 -15.49 -12.64
C ILE A 213 -17.87 -14.47 -13.66
N LEU A 214 -16.55 -14.30 -13.72
CA LEU A 214 -15.92 -13.34 -14.64
C LEU A 214 -16.16 -13.74 -16.10
N GLU A 215 -16.03 -15.02 -16.42
CA GLU A 215 -16.25 -15.54 -17.78
C GLU A 215 -17.67 -15.28 -18.28
N ARG A 216 -18.69 -15.49 -17.43
CA ARG A 216 -20.10 -15.25 -17.78
C ARG A 216 -20.38 -13.80 -18.15
N GLU A 217 -19.65 -12.86 -17.54
CA GLU A 217 -19.74 -11.43 -17.83
C GLU A 217 -18.76 -10.98 -18.94
N GLY A 218 -18.14 -11.92 -19.67
CA GLY A 218 -17.22 -11.62 -20.77
C GLY A 218 -15.84 -11.12 -20.31
N LYS A 219 -15.49 -11.33 -19.04
CA LYS A 219 -14.25 -10.87 -18.40
C LYS A 219 -13.25 -11.99 -18.13
N GLY A 220 -13.26 -13.04 -18.95
CA GLY A 220 -12.28 -14.14 -18.87
C GLY A 220 -10.83 -13.74 -19.17
N HIS A 221 -10.57 -12.49 -19.55
CA HIS A 221 -9.22 -11.93 -19.72
C HIS A 221 -8.60 -11.43 -18.42
N ILE A 222 -9.38 -11.37 -17.33
CA ILE A 222 -8.88 -10.94 -16.02
C ILE A 222 -8.01 -12.05 -15.43
N GLU A 223 -6.78 -11.70 -15.08
CA GLU A 223 -5.86 -12.58 -14.38
C GLU A 223 -6.23 -12.65 -12.89
N VAL A 224 -6.39 -13.88 -12.39
CA VAL A 224 -6.82 -14.16 -11.03
C VAL A 224 -5.76 -15.05 -10.36
N CYS A 225 -5.05 -14.48 -9.39
CA CYS A 225 -3.87 -15.06 -8.78
C CYS A 225 -4.01 -15.21 -7.26
N THR A 226 -3.26 -16.17 -6.70
CA THR A 226 -3.14 -16.39 -5.24
C THR A 226 -1.67 -16.67 -4.91
N PRO A 227 -0.81 -15.64 -4.99
CA PRO A 227 0.62 -15.81 -4.75
C PRO A 227 0.90 -15.91 -3.25
N LEU A 228 0.76 -17.11 -2.69
CA LEU A 228 0.96 -17.40 -1.25
C LEU A 228 2.37 -17.07 -0.72
N PHE A 229 3.35 -16.90 -1.60
CA PHE A 229 4.73 -16.57 -1.25
C PHE A 229 5.16 -15.19 -1.80
N GLY A 230 4.19 -14.32 -2.11
CA GLY A 230 4.42 -13.04 -2.76
C GLY A 230 4.54 -13.16 -4.28
N ALA A 231 4.31 -12.05 -4.99
CA ALA A 231 4.56 -11.98 -6.42
C ALA A 231 6.05 -12.24 -6.67
N TYR A 232 6.38 -13.31 -7.39
CA TYR A 232 7.69 -13.45 -7.99
C TYR A 232 7.81 -12.30 -9.00
N ASP A 233 8.53 -11.25 -8.64
CA ASP A 233 8.85 -10.15 -9.54
C ASP A 233 10.02 -10.61 -10.42
N PRO A 234 9.80 -10.92 -11.72
CA PRO A 234 10.88 -11.32 -12.62
C PRO A 234 11.87 -10.17 -12.91
N ASP A 235 11.53 -8.91 -12.56
CA ASP A 235 12.45 -7.77 -12.65
C ASP A 235 13.33 -7.63 -11.38
N ILE A 236 13.05 -8.39 -10.30
CA ILE A 236 13.98 -8.57 -9.16
C ILE A 236 14.92 -9.74 -9.48
N ASN A 237 15.60 -9.64 -10.62
CA ASN A 237 16.84 -10.37 -10.85
C ASN A 237 17.99 -9.61 -10.20
N GLU A 238 18.53 -10.17 -9.13
CA GLU A 238 19.94 -10.09 -8.70
C GLU A 238 20.74 -8.85 -9.13
N THR A 239 20.26 -7.66 -8.76
CA THR A 239 21.07 -6.41 -8.79
C THR A 239 21.01 -5.66 -7.46
N SER A 240 20.18 -6.13 -6.52
CA SER A 240 19.82 -5.49 -5.27
C SER A 240 20.94 -5.40 -4.24
N ASN A 241 21.94 -6.29 -4.26
CA ASN A 241 23.00 -6.26 -3.25
C ASN A 241 24.18 -5.34 -3.59
N GLU A 242 24.58 -5.19 -4.85
CA GLU A 242 25.76 -4.37 -5.19
C GLU A 242 25.40 -2.94 -5.56
N LEU A 243 24.33 -2.73 -6.33
CA LEU A 243 23.85 -1.39 -6.69
C LEU A 243 23.13 -0.71 -5.53
N GLY A 244 22.41 -1.47 -4.70
CA GLY A 244 21.77 -0.96 -3.47
C GLY A 244 22.80 -0.48 -2.44
N VAL A 245 23.88 -1.25 -2.22
CA VAL A 245 24.97 -0.87 -1.32
C VAL A 245 25.79 0.30 -1.88
N SER A 246 26.02 0.35 -3.20
CA SER A 246 26.73 1.45 -3.85
C SER A 246 25.94 2.77 -3.85
N MET A 247 24.62 2.70 -4.08
CA MET A 247 23.75 3.87 -3.95
C MET A 247 23.57 4.28 -2.49
N LEU A 248 23.43 3.35 -1.54
CA LEU A 248 23.38 3.67 -0.10
C LEU A 248 24.68 4.31 0.39
N HIS A 249 25.84 3.85 -0.06
CA HIS A 249 27.11 4.50 0.27
C HIS A 249 27.21 5.91 -0.32
N SER A 250 26.73 6.09 -1.55
CA SER A 250 26.71 7.41 -2.20
C SER A 250 25.72 8.35 -1.52
N PHE A 251 24.54 7.86 -1.14
CA PHE A 251 23.49 8.65 -0.49
C PHE A 251 23.83 8.98 0.96
N SER A 252 24.36 8.00 1.72
CA SER A 252 24.86 8.21 3.08
C SER A 252 26.10 9.13 3.09
N SER A 253 26.97 9.04 2.08
CA SER A 253 28.08 9.98 1.93
C SER A 253 27.62 11.38 1.57
N VAL A 254 26.62 11.54 0.69
CA VAL A 254 26.08 12.85 0.32
C VAL A 254 25.32 13.47 1.49
N ILE A 255 24.51 12.69 2.22
CA ILE A 255 23.82 13.15 3.43
C ILE A 255 24.84 13.48 4.53
N GLY A 256 25.83 12.63 4.76
CA GLY A 256 26.90 12.87 5.74
C GLY A 256 27.69 14.14 5.44
N ASN A 257 28.15 14.31 4.20
CA ASN A 257 28.84 15.52 3.77
C ASN A 257 27.97 16.77 3.87
N PHE A 258 26.66 16.65 3.63
CA PHE A 258 25.74 17.76 3.74
C PHE A 258 25.45 18.13 5.19
N ILE A 259 25.27 17.15 6.08
CA ILE A 259 25.12 17.35 7.53
C ILE A 259 26.38 17.98 8.11
N ASP A 260 27.57 17.51 7.72
CA ASP A 260 28.84 18.09 8.15
C ASP A 260 28.99 19.55 7.66
N THR A 261 28.58 19.83 6.41
CA THR A 261 28.61 21.19 5.87
C THR A 261 27.67 22.11 6.63
N VAL A 262 26.45 21.66 6.96
CA VAL A 262 25.46 22.42 7.74
C VAL A 262 25.95 22.67 9.17
N SER A 263 26.59 21.66 9.78
CA SER A 263 27.16 21.75 11.12
C SER A 263 28.32 22.76 11.19
N VAL A 264 29.18 22.77 10.17
CA VAL A 264 30.29 23.73 10.05
C VAL A 264 29.78 25.16 9.81
N THR A 265 28.71 25.33 9.03
CA THR A 265 28.09 26.66 8.85
C THR A 265 27.43 27.17 10.12
N GLN A 266 26.76 26.31 10.89
CA GLN A 266 26.15 26.71 12.18
C GLN A 266 27.21 27.09 13.23
N GLN A 267 28.34 26.38 13.29
CA GLN A 267 29.45 26.74 14.18
C GLN A 267 30.12 28.07 13.80
N ARG A 268 30.23 28.39 12.50
CA ARG A 268 30.76 29.68 12.03
C ARG A 268 29.81 30.84 12.31
N GLU A 269 28.50 30.63 12.21
CA GLU A 269 27.50 31.64 12.55
C GLU A 269 27.42 31.90 14.06
N GLN A 270 27.65 30.88 14.91
CA GLN A 270 27.76 31.07 16.36
C GLN A 270 29.06 31.81 16.76
N GLN A 271 30.19 31.53 16.12
CA GLN A 271 31.44 32.26 16.39
C GLN A 271 31.43 33.71 15.88
N SER A 272 30.66 34.01 14.82
CA SER A 272 30.50 35.39 14.32
C SER A 272 29.51 36.23 15.14
N ASN A 273 28.70 35.63 16.00
CA ASN A 273 27.77 36.32 16.90
C ASN A 273 28.32 36.53 18.32
N GLU A 274 29.53 36.04 18.61
CA GLU A 274 30.22 36.20 19.91
C GLU A 274 31.43 37.17 19.83
N GLN A 275 31.60 37.90 18.72
CA GLN A 275 32.52 39.05 18.57
C GLN A 275 31.76 40.35 18.35
#